data_AF-A0A2S2P3I2-F1
#
_entry.id   AF-A0A2S2P3I2-F1
#
_cell.length_a   1.000
_cell.length_b   1.000
_cell.length_c   1.000
_cell.angle_alpha   90.00
_cell.angle_beta   90.00
_cell.angle_gamma   90.00
#
_symmetry.space_group_name_H-M   'P 1'
#
loop_
_entity.id
_entity.type
_entity.pdbx_description
1 polymer ?
#
loop_
_entity_poly.entity_id
_entity_poly.type
_entity_poly.pdbx_seq_one_letter_code
_entity_poly.pdbx_strand_id
1 'polypeptide(L)'
;MNVYLFESKVKKTYEHLKSHDILSLPSIVTLDKYLTSTKGMYGFQTSTFSCLNEKSKHLKPEEKRGTLLIDEMKVSEQLIFDKKTLKVNGFTNLGEYTPLHQNNQEKTPCISVDVPTFSREMGSSFSLLFE
;
A
#
# COMPACT_ATOMS: atom_id res chain seq x y z
N MET A 1 -3.42 4.56 -17.49
CA MET A 1 -3.69 4.88 -16.07
C MET A 1 -5.03 5.62 -15.87
N ASN A 2 -5.51 6.41 -16.85
CA ASN A 2 -6.74 7.21 -16.72
C ASN A 2 -8.05 6.41 -16.52
N VAL A 3 -8.15 5.19 -17.05
CA VAL A 3 -9.38 4.37 -16.97
C VAL A 3 -9.66 3.85 -15.55
N TYR A 4 -8.62 3.58 -14.74
CA TYR A 4 -8.78 3.09 -13.37
C TYR A 4 -9.34 4.12 -12.40
N LEU A 5 -9.02 5.40 -12.63
CA LEU A 5 -9.48 6.49 -11.77
C LEU A 5 -11.01 6.62 -11.81
N PHE A 6 -11.60 6.27 -12.96
CA PHE A 6 -13.05 6.32 -13.18
C PHE A 6 -13.78 5.23 -12.37
N GLU A 7 -13.28 3.99 -12.39
CA GLU A 7 -13.81 2.87 -11.59
C GLU A 7 -13.73 3.12 -10.09
N SER A 8 -12.60 3.62 -9.61
CA SER A 8 -12.38 3.82 -8.17
C SER A 8 -13.29 4.89 -7.57
N LYS A 9 -13.80 5.83 -8.36
CA LYS A 9 -14.63 6.95 -7.88
C LYS A 9 -16.11 6.65 -7.99
N VAL A 10 -16.59 6.05 -9.08
CA VAL A 10 -18.02 5.73 -9.25
C VAL A 10 -18.24 4.50 -10.14
N LYS A 11 -18.37 3.32 -9.53
CA LYS A 11 -18.64 2.04 -10.23
C LYS A 11 -19.90 2.08 -11.12
N LYS A 12 -20.98 2.66 -10.61
CA LYS A 12 -22.27 2.75 -11.34
C LYS A 12 -22.16 3.54 -12.64
N THR A 13 -21.39 4.63 -12.62
CA THR A 13 -21.18 5.45 -13.82
C THR A 13 -20.33 4.71 -14.84
N TYR A 14 -19.32 3.96 -14.39
CA TYR A 14 -18.51 3.14 -15.28
C TYR A 14 -19.35 2.08 -16.01
N GLU A 15 -20.20 1.35 -15.29
CA GLU A 15 -21.10 0.36 -15.87
C GLU A 15 -22.08 0.98 -16.86
N HIS A 16 -22.63 2.16 -16.54
CA HIS A 16 -23.54 2.89 -17.41
C HIS A 16 -22.86 3.37 -18.70
N LEU A 17 -21.65 3.93 -18.61
CA LEU A 17 -20.90 4.38 -19.79
C LEU A 17 -20.52 3.22 -20.71
N LYS A 18 -20.24 2.05 -20.12
CA LYS A 18 -19.94 0.82 -20.86
C LYS A 18 -21.19 0.21 -21.50
N SER A 19 -22.33 0.18 -20.80
CA SER A 19 -23.57 -0.42 -21.33
C SER A 19 -24.16 0.38 -22.48
N HIS A 20 -23.92 1.69 -22.52
CA HIS A 20 -24.37 2.58 -23.58
C HIS A 20 -23.33 2.75 -24.71
N ASP A 21 -22.21 2.00 -24.66
CA ASP A 21 -21.12 2.03 -25.66
C ASP A 21 -20.58 3.44 -25.97
N ILE A 22 -20.67 4.35 -24.99
CA ILE A 22 -20.24 5.75 -25.13
C ILE A 22 -18.71 5.84 -25.21
N LEU A 23 -18.02 4.94 -24.50
CA LEU A 23 -16.56 4.85 -24.46
C LEU A 23 -16.15 3.37 -24.49
N SER A 24 -15.08 3.07 -25.22
CA SER A 24 -14.48 1.73 -25.24
C SER A 24 -13.80 1.42 -23.90
N LEU A 25 -14.56 0.85 -22.96
CA LEU A 25 -14.11 0.56 -21.61
C LEU A 25 -13.76 -0.93 -21.43
N PRO A 26 -12.63 -1.26 -20.77
CA PRO A 26 -12.28 -2.64 -20.49
C PRO A 26 -13.30 -3.32 -19.59
N SER A 27 -13.33 -4.65 -19.61
CA SER A 27 -14.20 -5.41 -18.74
C SER A 27 -13.77 -5.33 -17.27
N ILE A 28 -14.71 -5.53 -16.35
CA ILE A 28 -14.42 -5.61 -14.92
C ILE A 28 -13.37 -6.69 -14.61
N VAL A 29 -13.43 -7.82 -15.32
CA VAL A 29 -12.46 -8.92 -15.20
C VAL A 29 -11.05 -8.46 -15.61
N THR A 30 -10.96 -7.65 -16.67
CA THR A 30 -9.69 -7.08 -17.13
C THR A 30 -9.12 -6.13 -16.08
N LEU A 31 -9.98 -5.32 -15.44
CA LEU A 31 -9.58 -4.42 -14.36
C LEU A 31 -9.10 -5.17 -13.12
N ASP A 32 -9.81 -6.21 -12.71
CA ASP A 32 -9.41 -7.07 -11.58
C ASP A 32 -8.05 -7.73 -11.84
N LYS A 33 -7.79 -8.16 -13.07
CA LYS A 33 -6.49 -8.72 -13.47
C LYS A 33 -5.37 -7.70 -13.29
N TYR A 34 -5.61 -6.45 -13.66
CA TYR A 34 -4.65 -5.37 -13.48
C TYR A 34 -4.44 -5.02 -12.00
N LEU A 35 -5.51 -4.95 -11.20
CA LEU A 35 -5.43 -4.71 -9.76
C LEU A 35 -4.70 -5.84 -9.02
N THR A 36 -4.84 -7.08 -9.49
CA THR A 36 -4.14 -8.23 -8.91
C THR A 36 -2.61 -8.11 -9.07
N SER A 37 -2.12 -7.36 -10.07
CA SER A 37 -0.69 -7.14 -10.25
C SER A 37 -0.08 -6.22 -9.17
N THR A 38 -0.89 -5.32 -8.62
CA THR A 38 -0.52 -4.40 -7.53
C THR A 38 -0.92 -5.00 -6.19
N LYS A 39 -0.09 -5.88 -5.62
CA LYS A 39 -0.34 -6.45 -4.30
C LYS A 39 0.17 -5.53 -3.19
N GLY A 40 -0.69 -5.17 -2.24
CA GLY A 40 -0.27 -4.51 -1.00
C GLY A 40 0.60 -5.44 -0.17
N MET A 41 1.77 -4.95 0.25
CA MET A 41 2.67 -5.65 1.15
C MET A 41 2.76 -4.88 2.47
N TYR A 42 2.95 -5.60 3.57
CA TYR A 42 3.24 -4.98 4.86
C TYR A 42 4.63 -4.33 4.83
N GLY A 43 4.76 -3.20 5.51
CA GLY A 43 6.02 -2.45 5.58
C GLY A 43 6.23 -1.52 4.39
N PHE A 44 7.50 -1.13 4.18
CA PHE A 44 7.88 -0.15 3.17
C PHE A 44 8.00 -0.76 1.77
N GLN A 45 7.30 -0.19 0.80
CA GLN A 45 7.39 -0.62 -0.60
C GLN A 45 8.56 0.07 -1.32
N THR A 46 9.69 -0.63 -1.46
CA THR A 46 10.91 -0.10 -2.10
C THR A 46 10.69 0.41 -3.52
N SER A 47 9.82 -0.23 -4.30
CA SER A 47 9.51 0.20 -5.66
C SER A 47 8.76 1.54 -5.71
N THR A 48 8.00 1.88 -4.67
CA THR A 48 7.39 3.19 -4.54
C THR A 48 8.45 4.25 -4.26
N PHE A 49 9.39 3.97 -3.35
CA PHE A 49 10.49 4.87 -3.04
C PHE A 49 11.42 5.09 -4.23
N SER A 50 11.74 4.05 -5.02
CA SER A 50 12.55 4.22 -6.23
C SER A 50 11.82 5.08 -7.26
N CYS A 51 10.52 4.88 -7.46
CA CYS A 51 9.72 5.71 -8.35
C CYS A 51 9.65 7.17 -7.89
N LEU A 52 9.46 7.39 -6.58
CA LEU A 52 9.48 8.73 -5.98
C LEU A 52 10.83 9.41 -6.14
N ASN A 53 11.93 8.66 -5.98
CA ASN A 53 13.28 9.18 -6.15
C ASN A 53 13.57 9.59 -7.60
N GLU A 54 13.12 8.82 -8.60
CA GLU A 54 13.24 9.22 -10.00
C GLU A 54 12.46 10.50 -10.30
N LYS A 55 11.24 10.64 -9.75
CA LYS A 55 10.45 11.86 -9.92
C LYS A 55 11.06 13.05 -9.19
N SER A 56 11.66 12.84 -8.02
CA SER A 56 12.25 13.91 -7.22
C SER A 56 13.52 14.50 -7.85
N LYS A 57 14.24 13.76 -8.71
CA LYS A 57 15.40 14.30 -9.45
C LYS A 57 15.06 15.54 -10.28
N HIS A 58 13.83 15.65 -10.77
CA HIS A 58 13.37 16.76 -11.59
C HIS A 58 12.73 17.91 -10.79
N LEU A 59 12.56 17.75 -9.47
CA LEU A 59 11.99 18.77 -8.59
C LEU A 59 13.08 19.68 -8.02
N LYS A 60 12.70 20.92 -7.74
CA LYS A 60 13.61 21.87 -7.09
C LYS A 60 13.79 21.54 -5.60
N PRO A 61 14.90 21.92 -4.96
CA PRO A 61 15.15 21.65 -3.55
C PRO A 61 14.02 22.11 -2.62
N GLU A 62 13.40 23.25 -2.90
CA GLU A 62 12.26 23.78 -2.15
C GLU A 62 11.01 22.89 -2.25
N GLU A 63 10.83 22.16 -3.35
CA GLU A 63 9.68 21.28 -3.61
C GLU A 63 9.89 19.86 -3.06
N LYS A 64 11.11 19.51 -2.65
CA LYS A 64 11.45 18.20 -2.06
C LYS A 64 11.12 18.10 -0.58
N ARG A 65 10.89 19.25 0.08
CA ARG A 65 10.63 19.31 1.51
C ARG A 65 9.18 18.94 1.79
N GLY A 66 8.95 18.04 2.74
CA GLY A 66 7.61 17.59 3.12
C GLY A 66 7.58 17.05 4.54
N THR A 67 6.37 16.88 5.08
CA THR A 67 6.14 16.33 6.42
C THR A 67 5.47 14.97 6.31
N LEU A 68 5.96 14.00 7.08
CA LEU A 68 5.35 12.69 7.19
C LEU A 68 4.37 12.69 8.36
N LEU A 69 3.08 12.53 8.05
CA LEU A 69 2.02 12.35 9.05
C LEU A 69 1.61 10.88 9.07
N ILE A 70 1.71 10.26 10.24
CA ILE A 70 1.37 8.86 10.46
C ILE A 70 0.28 8.82 11.52
N ASP A 71 -0.78 8.06 11.24
CA ASP A 71 -1.86 7.79 12.18
C ASP A 71 -2.30 6.33 12.03
N GLU A 72 -2.83 5.76 13.10
CA GLU A 72 -3.29 4.37 13.15
C GLU A 72 -4.81 4.31 13.02
N MET A 73 -5.30 3.43 12.15
CA MET A 73 -6.74 3.21 11.96
C MET A 73 -7.17 1.88 12.53
N LYS A 74 -8.24 1.88 13.33
CA LYS A 74 -8.89 0.65 13.78
C LYS A 74 -9.72 0.04 12.64
N VAL A 75 -9.39 -1.19 12.27
CA VAL A 75 -10.13 -2.00 11.29
C VAL A 75 -10.88 -3.11 12.03
N SER A 76 -11.99 -3.60 11.46
CA SER A 76 -12.72 -4.74 12.01
C SER A 76 -11.89 -6.02 12.00
N GLU A 77 -11.86 -6.73 13.12
CA GLU A 77 -11.19 -8.02 13.25
C GLU A 77 -11.93 -9.11 12.46
N GLN A 78 -11.30 -9.64 11.42
CA GLN A 78 -11.84 -10.69 10.57
C GLN A 78 -10.75 -11.63 10.08
N LEU A 79 -11.09 -12.91 9.94
CA LEU A 79 -10.25 -13.93 9.34
C LEU A 79 -10.70 -14.14 7.88
N ILE A 80 -9.84 -13.78 6.92
CA ILE A 80 -10.14 -13.82 5.48
C ILE A 80 -9.23 -14.86 4.83
N PHE A 81 -9.83 -15.89 4.24
CA PHE A 81 -9.10 -16.84 3.42
C PHE A 81 -8.92 -16.29 1.99
N ASP A 82 -7.68 -16.00 1.63
CA ASP A 82 -7.33 -15.59 0.27
C ASP A 82 -7.16 -16.83 -0.61
N LYS A 83 -8.15 -17.08 -1.47
CA LYS A 83 -8.18 -18.21 -2.41
C LYS A 83 -7.02 -18.20 -3.41
N LYS A 84 -6.41 -17.03 -3.69
CA LYS A 84 -5.31 -16.91 -4.65
C LYS A 84 -3.97 -17.31 -4.04
N THR A 85 -3.74 -16.91 -2.79
CA THR A 85 -2.49 -17.23 -2.08
C THR A 85 -2.59 -18.48 -1.24
N LEU A 86 -3.81 -19.01 -1.06
CA LEU A 86 -4.15 -20.12 -0.16
C LEU A 86 -3.72 -19.84 1.29
N LYS A 87 -3.72 -18.56 1.67
CA LYS A 87 -3.36 -18.11 3.01
C LYS A 87 -4.57 -17.57 3.74
N VAL A 88 -4.62 -17.88 5.02
CA VAL A 88 -5.53 -17.25 5.95
C VAL A 88 -4.87 -15.94 6.39
N ASN A 89 -5.44 -14.82 5.96
CA ASN A 89 -5.04 -13.49 6.39
C ASN A 89 -5.97 -13.07 7.53
N GLY A 90 -5.44 -12.58 8.64
CA GLY A 90 -6.29 -12.23 9.78
C GLY A 90 -5.51 -11.53 10.87
N PHE A 91 -5.64 -12.05 12.09
CA PHE A 91 -5.02 -11.46 13.27
C PHE A 91 -3.52 -11.21 13.05
N THR A 92 -3.14 -9.96 13.26
CA THR A 92 -1.75 -9.52 13.15
C THR A 92 -1.07 -9.83 14.47
N ASN A 93 0.03 -10.58 14.42
CA ASN A 93 0.91 -10.71 15.57
C ASN A 93 1.56 -9.35 15.82
N LEU A 94 1.39 -8.74 16.99
CA LEU A 94 2.06 -7.49 17.36
C LEU A 94 3.22 -7.73 18.34
N GLY A 95 3.73 -8.98 18.42
CA GLY A 95 4.73 -9.37 19.39
C GLY A 95 4.19 -9.25 20.82
N GLU A 96 4.89 -8.51 21.67
CA GLU A 96 4.53 -8.27 23.08
C GLU A 96 3.19 -7.54 23.25
N TYR A 97 2.75 -6.80 22.23
CA TYR A 97 1.46 -6.08 22.24
C TYR A 97 0.30 -6.95 21.77
N THR A 98 0.52 -8.23 21.46
CA THR A 98 -0.56 -9.12 21.07
C THR A 98 -1.40 -9.49 22.29
N PRO A 99 -2.71 -9.23 22.30
CA PRO A 99 -3.53 -9.51 23.46
C PRO A 99 -3.60 -11.03 23.73
N LEU A 100 -3.58 -11.41 25.01
CA LEU A 100 -3.43 -12.80 25.46
C LEU A 100 -4.48 -13.76 24.87
N HIS A 101 -5.69 -13.27 24.57
CA HIS A 101 -6.79 -14.06 24.00
C HIS A 101 -6.54 -14.50 22.55
N GLN A 102 -5.55 -13.92 21.86
CA GLN A 102 -5.18 -14.26 20.48
C GLN A 102 -4.00 -15.23 20.40
N ASN A 103 -3.41 -15.68 21.52
CA ASN A 103 -2.20 -16.52 21.51
C ASN A 103 -2.38 -17.92 20.91
N ASN A 104 -3.61 -18.43 20.83
CA ASN A 104 -3.90 -19.78 20.30
C ASN A 104 -4.43 -19.77 18.85
N GLN A 105 -4.39 -18.63 18.15
CA GLN A 105 -4.93 -18.49 16.80
C GLN A 105 -3.81 -18.48 15.75
N GLU A 106 -4.10 -18.94 14.53
CA GLU A 106 -3.19 -18.80 13.39
C GLU A 106 -3.01 -17.30 13.07
N LYS A 107 -1.84 -16.75 13.41
CA LYS A 107 -1.49 -15.36 13.18
C LYS A 107 -0.70 -15.24 11.88
N THR A 108 -0.97 -14.18 11.11
CA THR A 108 -0.03 -13.80 10.07
C THR A 108 1.21 -13.21 10.75
N PRO A 109 2.44 -13.66 10.44
CA PRO A 109 3.63 -13.08 11.02
C PRO A 109 3.68 -11.60 10.63
N CYS A 110 3.73 -10.72 11.63
CA CYS A 110 4.28 -9.39 11.39
C CYS A 110 5.71 -9.58 10.91
N ILE A 111 6.08 -8.92 9.83
CA ILE A 111 7.49 -8.59 9.67
C ILE A 111 7.73 -7.62 10.82
N SER A 112 8.44 -8.06 11.86
CA SER A 112 9.20 -7.14 12.70
C SER A 112 10.17 -6.48 11.73
N VAL A 113 9.71 -5.39 11.13
CA VAL A 113 10.62 -4.39 10.62
C VAL A 113 11.28 -3.97 11.92
N ASP A 114 12.50 -4.44 12.16
CA ASP A 114 13.44 -3.61 12.89
C ASP A 114 13.28 -2.27 12.19
N VAL A 115 12.53 -1.34 12.80
CA VAL A 115 12.66 0.07 12.48
C VAL A 115 14.15 0.18 12.48
N PRO A 116 14.82 0.41 11.33
CA PRO A 116 16.25 0.58 11.39
C PRO A 116 16.37 1.67 12.41
N THR A 117 16.93 1.35 13.60
CA THR A 117 17.47 2.34 14.50
C THR A 117 18.14 3.26 13.54
N PHE A 118 17.61 4.48 13.40
CA PHE A 118 17.98 5.39 12.33
C PHE A 118 19.45 5.64 12.55
N SER A 119 20.24 4.74 11.97
CA SER A 119 21.60 4.50 12.40
C SER A 119 22.27 5.68 11.78
N ARG A 120 22.85 6.45 12.67
CA ARG A 120 23.48 7.75 12.50
C ARG A 120 24.45 7.84 11.32
N GLU A 121 24.77 6.71 10.68
CA GLU A 121 25.57 6.56 9.47
C GLU A 121 24.82 6.90 8.16
N MET A 122 23.49 6.80 8.08
CA MET A 122 22.71 7.37 6.97
C MET A 122 22.46 8.89 7.14
N GLY A 123 22.92 9.48 8.25
CA GLY A 123 22.79 10.90 8.55
C GLY A 123 23.62 11.79 7.63
N SER A 124 24.70 11.29 7.02
CA SER A 124 25.60 12.09 6.17
C SER A 124 25.06 12.31 4.76
N SER A 125 24.39 11.31 4.16
CA SER A 125 23.78 11.48 2.83
C SER A 125 22.42 12.19 2.88
N PHE A 126 21.70 12.14 4.01
CA PHE A 126 20.46 12.88 4.19
C PHE A 126 20.68 14.35 4.59
N SER A 127 21.76 14.67 5.32
CA SER A 127 22.11 16.07 5.63
C SER A 127 22.51 16.87 4.39
N LEU A 128 23.10 16.22 3.37
CA LEU A 128 23.49 16.88 2.11
C LEU A 128 22.33 17.18 1.15
N LEU A 129 21.12 16.71 1.46
CA LEU A 129 19.91 17.01 0.69
C LEU A 129 19.08 18.16 1.29
N PHE A 130 19.47 18.65 2.47
CA PHE A 130 18.75 19.67 3.23
C PHE A 130 19.60 20.87 3.69
N GLU A 131 20.81 21.05 3.14
CA GLU A 131 21.44 22.38 3.03
C GLU A 131 21.08 23.03 1.69
#